data_AF-A0A9P5RPG5-F1
#
_entry.id   AF-A0A9P5RPG5-F1
#
_cell.length_a   1.000
_cell.length_b   1.000
_cell.length_c   1.000
_cell.angle_alpha   90.00
_cell.angle_beta   90.00
_cell.angle_gamma   90.00
#
_symmetry.space_group_name_H-M   'P 1'
#
loop_
_entity.id
_entity.type
_entity.pdbx_description
1 polymer ?
#
loop_
_entity_poly.entity_id
_entity_poly.type
_entity_poly.pdbx_seq_one_letter_code
_entity_poly.pdbx_strand_id
1 'polypeptide(L)'
;MAANINTASNVPLPSTPDLERQPLINNSTNNGPTPYNGAPHGSHRSHIPSTLGLGRRRPSDAAEHGRRRDKIRKCWHVGMLMILFLMLGFLVVWLFELFSGQTGRSSPYSHLRGSCDHVAPISPVEFEERQTNLSKLLVDLKAGAYIAEPGINMQYFTDIKWSQSERPFLLVVQAKKDKTNTVLTKTTIVAPAFEASRAKQKFLPGTSYAIKTWEEGASPYKVVREVIETPWAEDEVIRPKKPKKEIEHIYIDPDMRQFVATGLVNALDNSERKVEIANHNIQLLRMQKSAHEIEILRCVSQTTVNVIRAVKDQIHVGVRESEVQAMMTDAFQESGLSYEAGGSLVLFGKDAALPHGSGNDTKLEKGMMVLIDTGARLHGYLSDITRTFWIRRGPSKEMNDELNKVWETVKSAQIAALEAIKPGVACSTIDKAARWVISEQGYGAKFTHRLGHGLGMEGHEEPYLNIGNNETTLKPGMVFTNEPGIYVEGSYGIRLEDVVLVTETGYEILSGNLAESSTEP
;
A
#
# COMPACT_ATOMS: atom_id res chain seq x y z
N MET A 1 6.50 43.95 -28.11
CA MET A 1 6.85 43.84 -29.55
C MET A 1 6.18 42.57 -30.08
N ALA A 2 5.70 42.57 -31.32
CA ALA A 2 5.03 41.40 -31.92
C ALA A 2 6.01 40.59 -32.76
N ALA A 3 5.83 39.27 -32.78
CA ALA A 3 6.51 38.35 -33.69
C ALA A 3 5.56 37.19 -34.04
N ASN A 4 5.09 37.15 -35.30
CA ASN A 4 4.35 36.00 -35.83
C ASN A 4 5.35 34.92 -36.26
N ILE A 5 5.01 33.64 -36.04
CA ILE A 5 5.58 32.50 -36.77
C ILE A 5 4.42 31.64 -37.30
N ASN A 6 4.59 31.10 -38.50
CA ASN A 6 3.49 30.60 -39.34
C ASN A 6 3.06 29.16 -39.06
N THR A 7 1.86 28.85 -39.57
CA THR A 7 1.25 27.53 -39.68
C THR A 7 1.91 26.63 -40.74
N ALA A 8 2.31 25.42 -40.34
CA ALA A 8 2.54 24.22 -41.16
C ALA A 8 2.75 23.02 -40.19
N SER A 9 2.41 21.74 -40.44
CA SER A 9 1.81 21.08 -41.62
C SER A 9 0.88 19.94 -41.15
N ASN A 10 -0.13 19.58 -41.93
CA ASN A 10 -0.85 18.30 -41.72
C ASN A 10 0.00 17.13 -42.24
N VAL A 11 0.11 16.05 -41.44
CA VAL A 11 0.64 14.75 -41.86
C VAL A 11 -0.32 13.66 -41.38
N PRO A 12 -0.84 12.77 -42.25
CA PRO A 12 -1.79 11.74 -41.85
C PRO A 12 -1.10 10.54 -41.17
N LEU A 13 -1.79 9.92 -40.22
CA LEU A 13 -1.35 8.69 -39.55
C LEU A 13 -1.43 7.48 -40.49
N PRO A 14 -0.47 6.52 -40.43
CA PRO A 14 -0.56 5.25 -41.14
C PRO A 14 -1.61 4.32 -40.49
N SER A 15 -2.28 3.52 -41.32
CA SER A 15 -3.38 2.63 -40.94
C SER A 15 -2.92 1.34 -40.24
N THR A 16 -3.67 0.90 -39.23
CA THR A 16 -3.61 -0.43 -38.63
C THR A 16 -4.08 -1.52 -39.61
N PRO A 17 -3.41 -2.69 -39.70
CA PRO A 17 -3.93 -3.86 -40.42
C PRO A 17 -5.08 -4.55 -39.66
N ASP A 18 -5.96 -5.24 -40.40
CA ASP A 18 -7.12 -5.95 -39.86
C ASP A 18 -6.80 -7.21 -39.05
N LEU A 19 -7.71 -7.55 -38.12
CA LEU A 19 -7.80 -8.87 -37.49
C LEU A 19 -8.89 -9.71 -38.19
N GLU A 20 -8.47 -10.63 -39.07
CA GLU A 20 -9.38 -11.59 -39.70
C GLU A 20 -10.01 -12.58 -38.69
N ARG A 21 -11.12 -13.22 -39.08
CA ARG A 21 -11.90 -14.15 -38.26
C ARG A 21 -11.96 -15.55 -38.88
N GLN A 22 -12.26 -16.53 -38.01
CA GLN A 22 -12.78 -17.89 -38.32
C GLN A 22 -11.75 -18.94 -38.79
N PRO A 23 -12.08 -20.26 -38.79
CA PRO A 23 -13.29 -20.93 -38.29
C PRO A 23 -13.06 -22.05 -37.23
N LEU A 24 -14.17 -22.57 -36.70
CA LEU A 24 -14.24 -23.81 -35.89
C LEU A 24 -14.26 -25.06 -36.79
N ILE A 25 -13.49 -26.11 -36.46
CA ILE A 25 -13.71 -27.50 -36.93
C ILE A 25 -13.38 -28.50 -35.79
N ASN A 26 -14.19 -29.56 -35.65
CA ASN A 26 -14.01 -30.66 -34.69
C ASN A 26 -13.05 -31.76 -35.21
N ASN A 27 -12.36 -32.49 -34.30
CA ASN A 27 -12.70 -33.91 -34.05
C ASN A 27 -11.85 -34.63 -32.96
N SER A 28 -12.44 -35.73 -32.49
CA SER A 28 -11.96 -36.82 -31.58
C SER A 28 -10.52 -37.32 -31.80
N THR A 29 -9.81 -37.92 -30.82
CA THR A 29 -10.07 -39.30 -30.30
C THR A 29 -9.45 -39.70 -28.94
N ASN A 30 -10.18 -40.56 -28.21
CA ASN A 30 -9.84 -41.61 -27.23
C ASN A 30 -8.40 -41.82 -26.68
N ASN A 31 -8.31 -42.11 -25.37
CA ASN A 31 -7.93 -43.45 -24.85
C ASN A 31 -8.36 -43.67 -23.37
N GLY A 32 -8.50 -44.94 -22.94
CA GLY A 32 -8.97 -45.36 -21.58
C GLY A 32 -7.82 -45.86 -20.66
N PRO A 33 -7.98 -46.91 -19.79
CA PRO A 33 -9.16 -47.81 -19.64
C PRO A 33 -9.47 -48.47 -18.23
N THR A 34 -10.76 -48.74 -17.94
CA THR A 34 -11.31 -50.00 -17.29
C THR A 34 -11.01 -50.36 -15.79
N PRO A 35 -11.53 -51.47 -15.18
CA PRO A 35 -12.96 -51.84 -14.94
C PRO A 35 -13.25 -52.49 -13.53
N TYR A 36 -14.25 -53.41 -13.44
CA TYR A 36 -14.83 -54.19 -12.29
C TYR A 36 -15.89 -53.47 -11.45
N ASN A 37 -17.04 -54.05 -11.04
CA ASN A 37 -17.75 -55.34 -11.27
C ASN A 37 -19.30 -55.10 -11.01
N GLY A 38 -20.31 -55.97 -11.18
CA GLY A 38 -20.45 -57.40 -11.52
C GLY A 38 -21.94 -57.83 -11.63
N ALA A 39 -22.27 -59.13 -11.60
CA ALA A 39 -23.62 -59.73 -11.78
C ALA A 39 -23.72 -61.12 -11.06
N PRO A 40 -24.81 -61.95 -11.13
CA PRO A 40 -26.10 -61.83 -11.83
C PRO A 40 -27.37 -62.24 -11.01
N HIS A 41 -28.56 -62.26 -11.66
CA HIS A 41 -29.83 -62.78 -11.15
C HIS A 41 -30.15 -64.21 -11.66
N GLY A 42 -30.96 -64.96 -10.92
CA GLY A 42 -31.58 -66.24 -11.33
C GLY A 42 -33.09 -66.29 -11.03
N SER A 43 -33.81 -67.20 -11.68
CA SER A 43 -35.30 -67.22 -11.75
C SER A 43 -35.93 -68.56 -11.36
N HIS A 44 -37.18 -68.57 -10.86
CA HIS A 44 -38.27 -69.35 -11.50
C HIS A 44 -39.70 -69.05 -10.97
N ARG A 45 -40.69 -69.85 -11.39
CA ARG A 45 -42.15 -69.58 -11.41
C ARG A 45 -42.95 -70.39 -10.36
N SER A 46 -44.26 -70.08 -10.30
CA SER A 46 -45.39 -71.01 -10.07
C SER A 46 -45.78 -71.33 -8.60
N HIS A 47 -46.98 -71.82 -8.27
CA HIS A 47 -48.22 -72.10 -9.05
C HIS A 47 -49.46 -71.89 -8.13
N ILE A 48 -50.67 -71.68 -8.70
CA ILE A 48 -51.95 -71.70 -7.95
C ILE A 48 -52.60 -73.09 -8.04
N PRO A 49 -53.11 -73.63 -6.91
CA PRO A 49 -54.31 -74.47 -6.90
C PRO A 49 -55.37 -73.96 -5.90
N SER A 50 -56.49 -74.69 -5.75
CA SER A 50 -57.79 -74.13 -5.34
C SER A 50 -58.64 -75.01 -4.39
N THR A 51 -59.74 -74.41 -3.91
CA THR A 51 -60.98 -75.02 -3.36
C THR A 51 -61.04 -75.51 -1.90
N LEU A 52 -62.29 -75.63 -1.44
CA LEU A 52 -62.82 -76.27 -0.23
C LEU A 52 -62.60 -75.53 1.11
N GLY A 53 -63.60 -75.66 1.98
CA GLY A 53 -63.68 -75.10 3.33
C GLY A 53 -64.84 -75.74 4.10
N LEU A 54 -64.95 -75.48 5.41
CA LEU A 54 -66.05 -75.97 6.27
C LEU A 54 -66.02 -75.28 7.65
N GLY A 55 -67.16 -75.26 8.35
CA GLY A 55 -67.17 -75.58 9.80
C GLY A 55 -67.04 -74.49 10.87
N ARG A 56 -68.15 -73.76 11.13
CA ARG A 56 -68.68 -73.39 12.47
C ARG A 56 -67.90 -72.38 13.38
N ARG A 57 -68.68 -71.68 14.22
CA ARG A 57 -68.25 -70.67 15.21
C ARG A 57 -67.77 -71.28 16.53
N ARG A 58 -66.92 -70.56 17.29
CA ARG A 58 -67.03 -70.30 18.74
C ARG A 58 -66.21 -69.04 19.13
N PRO A 59 -66.47 -68.36 20.28
CA PRO A 59 -66.23 -66.92 20.40
C PRO A 59 -65.05 -66.48 21.30
N SER A 60 -64.38 -65.37 20.95
CA SER A 60 -63.45 -64.65 21.86
C SER A 60 -63.19 -63.15 21.54
N ASP A 61 -63.90 -62.54 20.58
CA ASP A 61 -63.54 -61.25 19.95
C ASP A 61 -63.45 -60.01 20.88
N ALA A 62 -64.13 -60.05 22.04
CA ALA A 62 -64.22 -58.90 22.96
C ALA A 62 -62.86 -58.52 23.59
N ALA A 63 -62.01 -59.51 23.89
CA ALA A 63 -60.72 -59.29 24.56
C ALA A 63 -59.58 -58.88 23.61
N GLU A 64 -59.83 -58.89 22.30
CA GLU A 64 -58.87 -58.52 21.26
C GLU A 64 -59.16 -57.12 20.70
N HIS A 65 -60.42 -56.74 20.53
CA HIS A 65 -60.81 -55.40 20.07
C HIS A 65 -60.29 -54.26 20.96
N GLY A 66 -60.29 -54.44 22.30
CA GLY A 66 -59.71 -53.47 23.22
C GLY A 66 -58.20 -53.27 23.00
N ARG A 67 -57.43 -54.37 23.00
CA ARG A 67 -55.98 -54.35 22.74
C ARG A 67 -55.63 -53.82 21.36
N ARG A 68 -56.48 -54.01 20.36
CA ARG A 68 -56.30 -53.45 19.00
C ARG A 68 -56.50 -51.93 18.98
N ARG A 69 -57.53 -51.40 19.68
CA ARG A 69 -57.75 -49.94 19.79
C ARG A 69 -56.63 -49.24 20.55
N ASP A 70 -56.10 -49.83 21.63
CA ASP A 70 -54.98 -49.24 22.37
C ASP A 70 -53.65 -49.31 21.60
N LYS A 71 -53.39 -50.39 20.84
CA LYS A 71 -52.25 -50.40 19.90
C LYS A 71 -52.38 -49.29 18.85
N ILE A 72 -53.57 -49.11 18.25
CA ILE A 72 -53.80 -48.05 17.26
C ILE A 72 -53.62 -46.65 17.89
N ARG A 73 -54.14 -46.39 19.10
CA ARG A 73 -53.91 -45.13 19.82
C ARG A 73 -52.43 -44.88 20.10
N LYS A 74 -51.68 -45.89 20.57
CA LYS A 74 -50.24 -45.76 20.82
C LYS A 74 -49.45 -45.52 19.53
N CYS A 75 -49.75 -46.22 18.44
CA CYS A 75 -49.14 -45.93 17.13
C CYS A 75 -49.47 -44.52 16.64
N TRP A 76 -50.69 -44.01 16.87
CA TRP A 76 -51.05 -42.62 16.58
C TRP A 76 -50.24 -41.61 17.41
N HIS A 77 -50.05 -41.85 18.70
CA HIS A 77 -49.26 -40.94 19.55
C HIS A 77 -47.76 -40.96 19.18
N VAL A 78 -47.20 -42.14 18.87
CA VAL A 78 -45.82 -42.26 18.38
C VAL A 78 -45.65 -41.61 17.01
N GLY A 79 -46.61 -41.79 16.10
CA GLY A 79 -46.61 -41.13 14.78
C GLY A 79 -46.72 -39.61 14.90
N MET A 80 -47.58 -39.09 15.77
CA MET A 80 -47.70 -37.66 16.01
C MET A 80 -46.44 -37.07 16.67
N LEU A 81 -45.80 -37.81 17.59
CA LEU A 81 -44.49 -37.46 18.17
C LEU A 81 -43.37 -37.46 17.11
N MET A 82 -43.35 -38.42 16.19
CA MET A 82 -42.41 -38.43 15.07
C MET A 82 -42.64 -37.26 14.12
N ILE A 83 -43.89 -36.93 13.79
CA ILE A 83 -44.21 -35.74 12.98
C ILE A 83 -43.77 -34.46 13.70
N LEU A 84 -43.99 -34.36 15.02
CA LEU A 84 -43.55 -33.21 15.82
C LEU A 84 -42.01 -33.11 15.85
N PHE A 85 -41.30 -34.22 15.99
CA PHE A 85 -39.83 -34.29 15.94
C PHE A 85 -39.29 -33.91 14.55
N LEU A 86 -39.95 -34.36 13.47
CA LEU A 86 -39.58 -34.00 12.10
C LEU A 86 -39.83 -32.51 11.85
N MET A 87 -40.97 -31.94 12.27
CA MET A 87 -41.22 -30.50 12.14
C MET A 87 -40.29 -29.67 13.02
N LEU A 88 -39.92 -30.14 14.21
CA LEU A 88 -38.92 -29.47 15.04
C LEU A 88 -37.51 -29.55 14.42
N GLY A 89 -37.15 -30.69 13.81
CA GLY A 89 -35.92 -30.85 13.04
C GLY A 89 -35.87 -29.93 11.82
N PHE A 90 -36.94 -29.85 11.04
CA PHE A 90 -37.08 -28.88 9.95
C PHE A 90 -37.03 -27.43 10.44
N LEU A 91 -37.65 -27.12 11.58
CA LEU A 91 -37.57 -25.77 12.17
C LEU A 91 -36.14 -25.44 12.63
N VAL A 92 -35.41 -26.39 13.22
CA VAL A 92 -34.01 -26.20 13.61
C VAL A 92 -33.11 -26.04 12.39
N VAL A 93 -33.29 -26.84 11.33
CA VAL A 93 -32.55 -26.69 10.07
C VAL A 93 -32.88 -25.35 9.40
N TRP A 94 -34.15 -24.98 9.32
CA TRP A 94 -34.59 -23.71 8.72
C TRP A 94 -34.11 -22.49 9.52
N LEU A 95 -34.11 -22.54 10.86
CA LEU A 95 -33.48 -21.51 11.69
C LEU A 95 -31.97 -21.49 11.50
N PHE A 96 -31.32 -22.65 11.37
CA PHE A 96 -29.89 -22.72 11.09
C PHE A 96 -29.54 -22.14 9.72
N GLU A 97 -30.36 -22.36 8.69
CA GLU A 97 -30.28 -21.67 7.39
C GLU A 97 -30.57 -20.16 7.50
N LEU A 98 -31.51 -19.74 8.36
CA LEU A 98 -31.80 -18.32 8.58
C LEU A 98 -30.63 -17.57 9.23
N PHE A 99 -29.94 -18.21 10.19
CA PHE A 99 -28.78 -17.64 10.88
C PHE A 99 -27.47 -17.81 10.09
N SER A 100 -27.23 -18.95 9.44
CA SER A 100 -26.07 -19.14 8.55
C SER A 100 -26.23 -18.42 7.20
N GLY A 101 -27.45 -18.02 6.83
CA GLY A 101 -27.72 -17.07 5.75
C GLY A 101 -27.06 -15.71 5.96
N GLN A 102 -26.67 -15.35 7.19
CA GLN A 102 -25.83 -14.18 7.46
C GLN A 102 -24.32 -14.45 7.28
N THR A 103 -23.87 -15.70 7.40
CA THR A 103 -22.45 -16.08 7.22
C THR A 103 -22.05 -16.28 5.74
N GLY A 104 -22.99 -16.12 4.80
CA GLY A 104 -22.78 -16.33 3.36
C GLY A 104 -22.71 -15.07 2.49
N ARG A 105 -22.74 -13.86 3.08
CA ARG A 105 -22.64 -12.61 2.31
C ARG A 105 -21.18 -12.26 2.09
N SER A 106 -20.74 -12.20 0.83
CA SER A 106 -19.40 -11.72 0.50
C SER A 106 -19.17 -10.31 1.01
N SER A 107 -17.94 -10.01 1.43
CA SER A 107 -17.53 -8.65 1.82
C SER A 107 -17.87 -7.66 0.70
N PRO A 108 -18.40 -6.46 1.00
CA PRO A 108 -18.62 -5.43 -0.02
C PRO A 108 -17.32 -5.06 -0.75
N TYR A 109 -16.19 -5.21 -0.07
CA TYR A 109 -14.85 -4.90 -0.57
C TYR A 109 -14.19 -6.07 -1.32
N SER A 110 -14.85 -7.22 -1.47
CA SER A 110 -14.24 -8.45 -2.04
C SER A 110 -13.77 -8.33 -3.49
N HIS A 111 -14.14 -7.25 -4.18
CA HIS A 111 -13.65 -6.88 -5.52
C HIS A 111 -12.26 -6.21 -5.52
N LEU A 112 -11.74 -5.80 -4.35
CA LEU A 112 -10.40 -5.22 -4.18
C LEU A 112 -9.30 -6.29 -4.00
N ARG A 113 -9.68 -7.56 -3.77
CA ARG A 113 -8.75 -8.66 -3.48
C ARG A 113 -7.72 -8.84 -4.58
N GLY A 114 -6.45 -8.84 -4.21
CA GLY A 114 -5.33 -9.10 -5.12
C GLY A 114 -5.03 -7.97 -6.10
N SER A 115 -5.50 -6.75 -5.83
CA SER A 115 -5.29 -5.58 -6.71
C SER A 115 -3.83 -5.38 -7.12
N CYS A 116 -2.88 -5.70 -6.23
CA CYS A 116 -1.44 -5.60 -6.49
C CYS A 116 -0.67 -6.93 -6.45
N ASP A 117 -1.34 -8.08 -6.57
CA ASP A 117 -0.68 -9.41 -6.57
C ASP A 117 0.29 -9.59 -7.76
N HIS A 118 0.13 -8.80 -8.81
CA HIS A 118 0.99 -8.77 -9.99
C HIS A 118 2.29 -7.97 -9.79
N VAL A 119 2.39 -7.16 -8.73
CA VAL A 119 3.55 -6.29 -8.47
C VAL A 119 4.52 -6.98 -7.52
N ALA A 120 5.69 -7.35 -8.02
CA ALA A 120 6.77 -7.94 -7.23
C ALA A 120 7.37 -6.95 -6.22
N PRO A 121 7.96 -7.41 -5.10
CA PRO A 121 8.83 -6.58 -4.26
C PRO A 121 10.16 -6.26 -4.98
N ILE A 122 10.84 -5.19 -4.52
CA ILE A 122 12.16 -4.78 -5.01
C ILE A 122 13.15 -5.95 -4.99
N SER A 123 13.94 -6.09 -6.06
CA SER A 123 14.85 -7.22 -6.23
C SER A 123 16.15 -7.09 -5.41
N PRO A 124 16.80 -8.21 -5.02
CA PRO A 124 18.13 -8.19 -4.40
C PRO A 124 19.18 -7.40 -5.21
N VAL A 125 19.12 -7.49 -6.55
CA VAL A 125 20.02 -6.78 -7.46
C VAL A 125 19.83 -5.27 -7.36
N GLU A 126 18.59 -4.80 -7.30
CA GLU A 126 18.31 -3.37 -7.17
C GLU A 126 18.81 -2.80 -5.82
N PHE A 127 18.75 -3.58 -4.73
CA PHE A 127 19.38 -3.18 -3.47
C PHE A 127 20.91 -3.00 -3.60
N GLU A 128 21.60 -3.89 -4.32
CA GLU A 128 23.04 -3.76 -4.59
C GLU A 128 23.36 -2.60 -5.55
N GLU A 129 22.47 -2.30 -6.51
CA GLU A 129 22.55 -1.08 -7.34
C GLU A 129 22.38 0.20 -6.51
N ARG A 130 21.42 0.24 -5.58
CA ARG A 130 21.21 1.38 -4.66
C ARG A 130 22.43 1.60 -3.76
N GLN A 131 22.99 0.54 -3.18
CA GLN A 131 24.24 0.60 -2.41
C GLN A 131 25.40 1.08 -3.29
N THR A 132 25.47 0.66 -4.56
CA THR A 132 26.51 1.08 -5.50
C THR A 132 26.33 2.53 -5.97
N ASN A 133 25.10 3.04 -6.05
CA ASN A 133 24.82 4.45 -6.32
C ASN A 133 25.16 5.34 -5.13
N LEU A 134 24.90 4.87 -3.90
CA LEU A 134 25.45 5.48 -2.68
C LEU A 134 26.98 5.50 -2.70
N SER A 135 27.65 4.40 -3.04
CA SER A 135 29.12 4.34 -3.12
C SER A 135 29.71 5.31 -4.15
N LYS A 136 29.07 5.50 -5.32
CA LYS A 136 29.47 6.51 -6.31
C LYS A 136 29.39 7.91 -5.70
N LEU A 137 28.26 8.24 -5.07
CA LEU A 137 28.04 9.54 -4.42
C LEU A 137 29.04 9.79 -3.28
N LEU A 138 29.30 8.80 -2.43
CA LEU A 138 30.31 8.90 -1.36
C LEU A 138 31.69 9.23 -1.94
N VAL A 139 32.10 8.51 -2.98
CA VAL A 139 33.39 8.74 -3.66
C VAL A 139 33.48 10.13 -4.27
N ASP A 140 32.41 10.65 -4.88
CA ASP A 140 32.41 12.00 -5.46
C ASP A 140 32.34 13.11 -4.40
N LEU A 141 31.77 12.81 -3.22
CA LEU A 141 31.83 13.64 -2.00
C LEU A 141 33.14 13.49 -1.19
N LYS A 142 34.08 12.63 -1.62
CA LYS A 142 35.32 12.27 -0.90
C LYS A 142 35.09 11.63 0.49
N ALA A 143 33.97 10.93 0.66
CA ALA A 143 33.66 10.14 1.84
C ALA A 143 34.02 8.65 1.64
N GLY A 144 34.61 8.03 2.66
CA GLY A 144 34.97 6.61 2.67
C GLY A 144 33.84 5.69 3.13
N ALA A 145 32.85 6.20 3.87
CA ALA A 145 31.72 5.43 4.37
C ALA A 145 30.44 6.24 4.64
N TYR A 146 29.30 5.55 4.56
CA TYR A 146 28.01 5.92 5.13
C TYR A 146 27.64 4.99 6.29
N ILE A 147 27.03 5.50 7.35
CA ILE A 147 26.58 4.71 8.52
C ILE A 147 25.13 5.07 8.87
N ALA A 148 24.25 4.07 8.98
CA ALA A 148 22.84 4.26 9.34
C ALA A 148 22.35 3.30 10.44
N GLU A 149 21.36 3.75 11.20
CA GLU A 149 20.58 2.94 12.13
C GLU A 149 19.37 2.26 11.44
N PRO A 150 18.66 1.33 12.11
CA PRO A 150 17.34 0.89 11.69
C PRO A 150 16.42 2.09 11.44
N GLY A 151 15.88 2.17 10.23
CA GLY A 151 15.19 3.34 9.70
C GLY A 151 15.05 3.20 8.19
N ILE A 152 14.40 4.18 7.56
CA ILE A 152 14.00 4.05 6.15
C ILE A 152 15.20 3.98 5.20
N ASN A 153 16.30 4.68 5.50
CA ASN A 153 17.50 4.61 4.66
C ASN A 153 18.18 3.23 4.74
N MET A 154 18.25 2.60 5.93
CA MET A 154 18.70 1.19 6.05
C MET A 154 17.80 0.26 5.24
N GLN A 155 16.48 0.42 5.33
CA GLN A 155 15.52 -0.38 4.56
C GLN A 155 15.66 -0.14 3.04
N TYR A 156 15.80 1.11 2.59
CA TYR A 156 15.98 1.49 1.19
C TYR A 156 17.22 0.86 0.57
N PHE A 157 18.33 0.77 1.32
CA PHE A 157 19.56 0.16 0.85
C PHE A 157 19.61 -1.36 1.02
N THR A 158 18.84 -2.00 1.92
CA THR A 158 19.06 -3.42 2.28
C THR A 158 17.82 -4.33 2.46
N ASP A 159 16.61 -3.79 2.40
CA ASP A 159 15.33 -4.37 2.87
C ASP A 159 15.23 -4.67 4.37
N ILE A 160 16.28 -4.41 5.16
CA ILE A 160 16.31 -4.75 6.59
C ILE A 160 15.31 -3.88 7.37
N LYS A 161 14.23 -4.53 7.81
CA LYS A 161 13.15 -3.97 8.64
C LYS A 161 13.35 -4.38 10.10
N TRP A 162 13.95 -3.49 10.89
CA TRP A 162 14.12 -3.62 12.34
C TRP A 162 13.60 -2.37 13.06
N SER A 163 13.10 -2.55 14.28
CA SER A 163 12.87 -1.44 15.22
C SER A 163 14.19 -1.01 15.88
N GLN A 164 14.30 0.27 16.22
CA GLN A 164 15.40 0.76 17.04
C GLN A 164 15.25 0.30 18.51
N SER A 165 16.36 0.03 19.19
CA SER A 165 16.43 -0.24 20.64
C SER A 165 17.68 0.41 21.24
N GLU A 166 17.91 0.28 22.54
CA GLU A 166 19.13 0.79 23.21
C GLU A 166 20.43 0.17 22.68
N ARG A 167 20.36 -0.97 21.98
CA ARG A 167 21.50 -1.67 21.37
C ARG A 167 21.67 -1.25 19.91
N PRO A 168 22.81 -0.65 19.51
CA PRO A 168 23.07 -0.32 18.11
C PRO A 168 23.14 -1.56 17.20
N PHE A 169 22.19 -1.63 16.27
CA PHE A 169 22.38 -2.26 14.97
C PHE A 169 22.79 -1.15 14.00
N LEU A 170 23.76 -1.38 13.12
CA LEU A 170 24.25 -0.36 12.19
C LEU A 170 24.50 -0.96 10.81
N LEU A 171 24.04 -0.26 9.77
CA LEU A 171 24.47 -0.43 8.40
C LEU A 171 25.74 0.41 8.21
N VAL A 172 26.80 -0.18 7.68
CA VAL A 172 28.02 0.51 7.24
C VAL A 172 28.24 0.18 5.77
N VAL A 173 28.10 1.17 4.89
CA VAL A 173 28.44 1.05 3.46
C VAL A 173 29.76 1.78 3.24
N GLN A 174 30.84 1.04 3.00
CA GLN A 174 32.13 1.60 2.61
C GLN A 174 32.24 1.71 1.09
N ALA A 175 32.93 2.75 0.63
CA ALA A 175 33.14 3.04 -0.78
C ALA A 175 34.59 3.42 -1.08
N LYS A 176 35.14 2.95 -2.20
CA LYS A 176 36.42 3.45 -2.74
C LYS A 176 36.49 3.30 -4.26
N LYS A 177 37.46 3.97 -4.89
CA LYS A 177 37.90 3.66 -6.26
C LYS A 177 39.03 2.63 -6.23
N ASP A 178 38.99 1.66 -7.12
CA ASP A 178 40.07 0.69 -7.35
C ASP A 178 41.16 1.26 -8.28
N LYS A 179 42.12 0.42 -8.70
CA LYS A 179 43.16 0.79 -9.68
C LYS A 179 42.62 1.07 -11.09
N THR A 180 41.45 0.55 -11.46
CA THR A 180 40.77 0.81 -12.74
C THR A 180 39.84 2.03 -12.71
N ASN A 181 39.77 2.75 -11.57
CA ASN A 181 38.83 3.85 -11.31
C ASN A 181 37.35 3.40 -11.26
N THR A 182 37.12 2.09 -11.11
CA THR A 182 35.83 1.48 -10.78
C THR A 182 35.51 1.72 -9.31
N VAL A 183 34.25 2.04 -9.00
CA VAL A 183 33.78 2.20 -7.61
C VAL A 183 33.47 0.82 -7.02
N LEU A 184 34.11 0.50 -5.91
CA LEU A 184 33.85 -0.69 -5.11
C LEU A 184 32.92 -0.35 -3.93
N THR A 185 31.99 -1.25 -3.65
CA THR A 185 31.01 -1.18 -2.56
C THR A 185 31.29 -2.29 -1.55
N LYS A 186 31.26 -1.99 -0.25
CA LYS A 186 31.38 -3.00 0.82
C LYS A 186 30.37 -2.73 1.92
N THR A 187 29.29 -3.51 1.92
CA THR A 187 28.17 -3.41 2.87
C THR A 187 28.36 -4.35 4.04
N THR A 188 28.45 -3.78 5.25
CA THR A 188 28.62 -4.51 6.52
C THR A 188 27.54 -4.12 7.52
N ILE A 189 26.88 -5.11 8.10
CA ILE A 189 25.99 -4.94 9.25
C ILE A 189 26.79 -5.13 10.54
N VAL A 190 26.67 -4.21 11.49
CA VAL A 190 27.17 -4.36 12.87
C VAL A 190 25.97 -4.63 13.78
N ALA A 191 26.02 -5.71 14.57
CA ALA A 191 24.91 -6.17 15.41
C ALA A 191 25.38 -6.75 16.75
N PRO A 192 24.53 -6.83 17.79
CA PRO A 192 24.85 -7.56 19.02
C PRO A 192 25.17 -9.04 18.72
N ALA A 193 26.17 -9.60 19.39
CA ALA A 193 26.63 -10.97 19.12
C ALA A 193 25.53 -12.02 19.29
N PHE A 194 24.73 -11.91 20.36
CA PHE A 194 23.60 -12.82 20.62
C PHE A 194 22.46 -12.69 19.58
N GLU A 195 22.40 -11.58 18.85
CA GLU A 195 21.38 -11.30 17.83
C GLU A 195 21.83 -11.69 16.41
N ALA A 196 23.10 -12.03 16.20
CA ALA A 196 23.68 -12.22 14.87
C ALA A 196 22.94 -13.26 14.01
N SER A 197 22.39 -14.30 14.64
CA SER A 197 21.58 -15.32 13.96
C SER A 197 20.19 -14.80 13.55
N ARG A 198 19.56 -13.96 14.39
CA ARG A 198 18.28 -13.30 14.07
C ARG A 198 18.45 -12.20 13.01
N ALA A 199 19.58 -11.49 13.05
CA ALA A 199 19.93 -10.47 12.07
C ALA A 199 20.03 -11.07 10.65
N LYS A 200 20.78 -12.17 10.49
CA LYS A 200 20.95 -12.86 9.19
C LYS A 200 19.63 -13.36 8.58
N GLN A 201 18.61 -13.66 9.38
CA GLN A 201 17.28 -14.06 8.88
C GLN A 201 16.54 -12.92 8.14
N LYS A 202 17.04 -11.69 8.16
CA LYS A 202 16.52 -10.56 7.40
C LYS A 202 17.36 -10.20 6.16
N PHE A 203 18.44 -10.92 5.87
CA PHE A 203 19.24 -10.67 4.67
C PHE A 203 18.57 -11.37 3.48
N LEU A 204 18.32 -10.63 2.39
CA LEU A 204 17.68 -11.21 1.21
C LEU A 204 18.62 -12.22 0.51
N PRO A 205 18.12 -13.39 0.06
CA PRO A 205 18.91 -14.34 -0.72
C PRO A 205 19.56 -13.67 -1.93
N GLY A 206 20.86 -13.90 -2.13
CA GLY A 206 21.66 -13.30 -3.18
C GLY A 206 22.47 -12.07 -2.74
N THR A 207 22.09 -11.38 -1.65
CA THR A 207 22.79 -10.16 -1.21
C THR A 207 24.13 -10.42 -0.52
N SER A 208 25.13 -9.57 -0.78
CA SER A 208 26.51 -9.77 -0.33
C SER A 208 26.85 -9.25 1.09
N TYR A 209 25.89 -9.17 2.02
CA TYR A 209 26.09 -8.45 3.29
C TYR A 209 27.06 -9.15 4.24
N ALA A 210 28.18 -8.49 4.56
CA ALA A 210 29.03 -8.88 5.67
C ALA A 210 28.32 -8.61 7.01
N ILE A 211 28.67 -9.36 8.05
CA ILE A 211 28.26 -9.06 9.43
C ILE A 211 29.47 -9.02 10.36
N LYS A 212 29.46 -8.06 11.28
CA LYS A 212 30.37 -7.98 12.43
C LYS A 212 29.55 -7.87 13.71
N THR A 213 30.09 -8.41 14.79
CA THR A 213 29.37 -8.58 16.05
C THR A 213 30.09 -7.86 17.19
N TRP A 214 29.31 -7.32 18.12
CA TRP A 214 29.81 -6.76 19.37
C TRP A 214 29.18 -7.49 20.57
N GLU A 215 30.01 -7.82 21.56
CA GLU A 215 29.57 -8.41 22.83
C GLU A 215 28.98 -7.34 23.74
N GLU A 216 28.06 -7.69 24.66
CA GLU A 216 27.38 -6.73 25.56
C GLU A 216 28.35 -5.88 26.42
N GLY A 217 29.57 -6.38 26.70
CA GLY A 217 30.63 -5.65 27.41
C GLY A 217 31.59 -4.85 26.51
N ALA A 218 31.39 -4.87 25.19
CA ALA A 218 32.21 -4.18 24.20
C ALA A 218 31.53 -2.90 23.71
N SER A 219 32.30 -2.05 23.02
CA SER A 219 31.75 -0.84 22.38
C SER A 219 31.41 -1.13 20.92
N PRO A 220 30.12 -1.01 20.48
CA PRO A 220 29.75 -1.18 19.07
C PRO A 220 30.51 -0.22 18.16
N TYR A 221 30.75 1.01 18.63
CA TYR A 221 31.45 2.05 17.87
C TYR A 221 32.93 1.71 17.61
N LYS A 222 33.57 0.95 18.50
CA LYS A 222 34.93 0.40 18.24
C LYS A 222 34.89 -0.69 17.18
N VAL A 223 33.87 -1.54 17.16
CA VAL A 223 33.68 -2.55 16.10
C VAL A 223 33.39 -1.88 14.74
N VAL A 224 32.64 -0.77 14.72
CA VAL A 224 32.49 0.05 13.49
C VAL A 224 33.82 0.65 13.04
N ARG A 225 34.67 1.12 13.97
CA ARG A 225 36.03 1.55 13.62
C ARG A 225 36.85 0.42 13.02
N GLU A 226 36.79 -0.78 13.61
CA GLU A 226 37.47 -1.97 13.09
C GLU A 226 36.94 -2.40 11.70
N VAL A 227 35.64 -2.23 11.41
CA VAL A 227 35.07 -2.41 10.06
C VAL A 227 35.71 -1.44 9.06
N ILE A 228 35.77 -0.15 9.42
CA ILE A 228 36.31 0.92 8.57
C ILE A 228 37.81 0.75 8.35
N GLU A 229 38.56 0.42 9.40
CA GLU A 229 40.01 0.22 9.39
C GLU A 229 40.46 -1.14 8.83
N THR A 230 39.53 -2.07 8.57
CA THR A 230 39.83 -3.35 7.89
C THR A 230 40.15 -3.11 6.41
N PRO A 231 41.39 -3.42 5.94
CA PRO A 231 41.74 -3.31 4.53
C PRO A 231 40.82 -4.12 3.62
N TRP A 232 40.66 -3.70 2.37
CA TRP A 232 39.87 -4.45 1.40
C TRP A 232 40.72 -5.56 0.78
N ALA A 233 40.07 -6.55 0.13
CA ALA A 233 40.78 -7.66 -0.51
C ALA A 233 41.61 -7.20 -1.73
N GLU A 234 41.25 -6.07 -2.33
CA GLU A 234 41.90 -5.48 -3.51
C GLU A 234 43.09 -4.57 -3.15
N ASP A 235 43.36 -4.37 -1.85
CA ASP A 235 44.51 -3.60 -1.38
C ASP A 235 45.78 -4.47 -1.38
N GLU A 236 46.65 -4.27 -2.37
CA GLU A 236 47.98 -4.88 -2.39
C GLU A 236 48.82 -4.45 -1.17
N VAL A 237 49.73 -5.34 -0.74
CA VAL A 237 50.69 -5.09 0.37
C VAL A 237 51.85 -4.18 -0.08
N ILE A 238 51.52 -3.00 -0.61
CA ILE A 238 52.46 -1.94 -0.96
C ILE A 238 52.66 -1.05 0.27
N ARG A 239 53.92 -0.80 0.63
CA ARG A 239 54.28 0.25 1.61
C ARG A 239 53.99 1.63 1.00
N PRO A 240 53.02 2.42 1.48
CA PRO A 240 52.68 3.67 0.82
C PRO A 240 53.78 4.72 0.99
N LYS A 241 54.16 5.41 -0.10
CA LYS A 241 54.80 6.73 0.03
C LYS A 241 53.75 7.68 0.59
N LYS A 242 54.02 8.34 1.72
CA LYS A 242 53.08 9.27 2.38
C LYS A 242 52.51 10.29 1.37
N PRO A 243 51.21 10.25 1.05
CA PRO A 243 50.53 11.37 0.40
C PRO A 243 50.41 12.55 1.39
N LYS A 244 49.97 13.71 0.92
CA LYS A 244 49.27 14.64 1.83
C LYS A 244 48.00 13.92 2.28
N LYS A 245 47.74 13.83 3.59
CA LYS A 245 46.46 13.34 4.11
C LYS A 245 45.41 14.42 3.85
N GLU A 246 44.67 14.25 2.77
CA GLU A 246 43.31 14.78 2.67
C GLU A 246 42.46 14.03 3.70
N ILE A 247 41.50 14.72 4.33
CA ILE A 247 40.70 14.14 5.41
C ILE A 247 39.65 13.23 4.80
N GLU A 248 39.55 12.00 5.30
CA GLU A 248 38.52 11.04 4.91
C GLU A 248 37.21 11.41 5.61
N HIS A 249 36.16 11.72 4.85
CA HIS A 249 34.84 12.00 5.43
C HIS A 249 34.08 10.70 5.70
N ILE A 250 33.37 10.64 6.83
CA ILE A 250 32.44 9.56 7.18
C ILE A 250 31.08 10.21 7.43
N TYR A 251 30.07 9.84 6.64
CA TYR A 251 28.72 10.35 6.82
C TYR A 251 27.90 9.43 7.72
N ILE A 252 27.22 10.03 8.70
CA ILE A 252 26.18 9.38 9.49
C ILE A 252 24.80 9.83 9.03
N ASP A 253 23.84 8.90 9.02
CA ASP A 253 22.44 9.11 8.68
C ASP A 253 21.82 10.28 9.49
N PRO A 254 21.02 11.18 8.88
CA PRO A 254 20.46 12.34 9.58
C PRO A 254 19.46 11.96 10.67
N ASP A 255 18.80 10.79 10.54
CA ASP A 255 17.79 10.29 11.46
C ASP A 255 18.42 9.44 12.60
N MET A 256 19.75 9.37 12.64
CA MET A 256 20.52 8.66 13.67
C MET A 256 20.36 9.30 15.04
N ARG A 257 20.08 8.48 16.05
CA ARG A 257 19.86 8.96 17.41
C ARG A 257 21.13 9.55 18.00
N GLN A 258 20.99 10.69 18.67
CA GLN A 258 22.10 11.52 19.13
C GLN A 258 23.17 10.76 19.94
N PHE A 259 22.81 9.76 20.76
CA PHE A 259 23.77 8.97 21.53
C PHE A 259 24.61 8.02 20.67
N VAL A 260 24.04 7.49 19.58
CA VAL A 260 24.73 6.63 18.59
C VAL A 260 25.63 7.49 17.72
N ALA A 261 25.13 8.62 17.21
CA ALA A 261 25.92 9.62 16.50
C ALA A 261 27.13 10.07 17.32
N THR A 262 26.92 10.46 18.58
CA THR A 262 27.98 10.85 19.52
C THR A 262 28.97 9.71 19.79
N GLY A 263 28.47 8.47 19.88
CA GLY A 263 29.30 7.27 20.01
C GLY A 263 30.22 7.01 18.83
N LEU A 264 29.72 7.21 17.60
CA LEU A 264 30.49 7.10 16.36
C LEU A 264 31.51 8.22 16.22
N VAL A 265 31.13 9.48 16.45
CA VAL A 265 32.06 10.63 16.48
C VAL A 265 33.21 10.34 17.44
N ASN A 266 32.93 10.00 18.70
CA ASN A 266 33.95 9.70 19.72
C ASN A 266 34.83 8.48 19.42
N ALA A 267 34.44 7.61 18.48
CA ALA A 267 35.20 6.42 18.11
C ALA A 267 35.99 6.56 16.80
N LEU A 268 35.53 7.42 15.88
CA LEU A 268 36.03 7.51 14.50
C LEU A 268 36.70 8.86 14.18
N ASP A 269 36.25 9.95 14.78
CA ASP A 269 36.72 11.32 14.49
C ASP A 269 38.15 11.52 15.02
N ASN A 270 39.07 11.97 14.15
CA ASN A 270 40.47 12.17 14.49
C ASN A 270 41.20 13.05 13.46
N SER A 271 42.52 13.18 13.56
CA SER A 271 43.35 13.99 12.65
C SER A 271 43.36 13.54 11.18
N GLU A 272 42.75 12.41 10.84
CA GLU A 272 42.75 11.79 9.51
C GLU A 272 41.35 11.52 8.95
N ARG A 273 40.33 11.46 9.83
CA ARG A 273 38.93 11.15 9.52
C ARG A 273 38.01 12.12 10.21
N LYS A 274 37.00 12.63 9.50
CA LYS A 274 35.96 13.50 10.06
C LYS A 274 34.59 12.83 9.99
N VAL A 275 33.87 12.79 11.10
CA VAL A 275 32.49 12.30 11.15
C VAL A 275 31.52 13.47 11.02
N GLU A 276 30.61 13.41 10.06
CA GLU A 276 29.63 14.47 9.79
C GLU A 276 28.25 13.89 9.50
N ILE A 277 27.19 14.65 9.75
CA ILE A 277 25.85 14.28 9.29
C ILE A 277 25.84 14.28 7.76
N ALA A 278 25.21 13.26 7.18
CA ALA A 278 25.02 13.12 5.75
C ALA A 278 24.36 14.36 5.16
N ASN A 279 24.95 14.87 4.09
CA ASN A 279 24.35 16.00 3.37
C ASN A 279 23.12 15.55 2.55
N HIS A 280 22.30 16.52 2.17
CA HIS A 280 21.07 16.33 1.40
C HIS A 280 21.28 15.52 0.10
N ASN A 281 22.50 15.43 -0.45
CA ASN A 281 22.75 14.63 -1.67
C ASN A 281 22.39 13.15 -1.50
N ILE A 282 22.49 12.60 -0.28
CA ILE A 282 22.13 11.20 0.00
C ILE A 282 20.61 11.01 -0.01
N GLN A 283 19.82 12.04 0.38
CA GLN A 283 18.36 12.03 0.24
C GLN A 283 17.93 12.09 -1.25
N LEU A 284 18.72 12.73 -2.12
CA LEU A 284 18.45 12.77 -3.58
C LEU A 284 18.38 11.37 -4.22
N LEU A 285 19.03 10.36 -3.62
CA LEU A 285 18.99 8.97 -4.09
C LEU A 285 17.58 8.36 -3.98
N ARG A 286 16.77 8.78 -2.99
CA ARG A 286 15.38 8.37 -2.81
C ARG A 286 14.38 9.24 -3.57
N MET A 287 14.74 10.47 -3.94
CA MET A 287 13.83 11.36 -4.67
C MET A 287 13.47 10.82 -6.05
N GLN A 288 14.45 10.33 -6.81
CA GLN A 288 14.27 9.80 -8.17
C GLN A 288 14.07 8.29 -8.11
N LYS A 289 12.82 7.85 -8.30
CA LYS A 289 12.39 6.46 -8.17
C LYS A 289 12.82 5.62 -9.37
N SER A 290 13.17 4.36 -9.12
CA SER A 290 13.35 3.33 -10.15
C SER A 290 12.02 2.99 -10.84
N ALA A 291 12.08 2.35 -12.01
CA ALA A 291 10.87 1.88 -12.70
C ALA A 291 10.06 0.87 -11.85
N HIS A 292 10.73 0.10 -10.97
CA HIS A 292 10.08 -0.84 -10.05
C HIS A 292 9.41 -0.09 -8.90
N GLU A 293 10.08 0.90 -8.31
CA GLU A 293 9.50 1.77 -7.28
C GLU A 293 8.25 2.52 -7.79
N ILE A 294 8.31 3.03 -9.03
CA ILE A 294 7.18 3.69 -9.70
C ILE A 294 5.98 2.74 -9.85
N GLU A 295 6.19 1.48 -10.23
CA GLU A 295 5.10 0.51 -10.38
C GLU A 295 4.44 0.15 -9.03
N ILE A 296 5.24 0.04 -7.97
CA ILE A 296 4.73 -0.16 -6.60
C ILE A 296 3.88 1.06 -6.17
N LEU A 297 4.39 2.27 -6.37
CA LEU A 297 3.70 3.54 -6.05
C LEU A 297 2.42 3.72 -6.87
N ARG A 298 2.43 3.33 -8.15
CA ARG A 298 1.27 3.33 -9.05
C ARG A 298 0.17 2.39 -8.53
N CYS A 299 0.49 1.12 -8.27
CA CYS A 299 -0.51 0.15 -7.85
C CYS A 299 -1.11 0.47 -6.48
N VAL A 300 -0.28 0.88 -5.50
CA VAL A 300 -0.78 1.24 -4.17
C VAL A 300 -1.67 2.49 -4.21
N SER A 301 -1.34 3.49 -5.04
CA SER A 301 -2.14 4.72 -5.20
C SER A 301 -3.48 4.46 -5.88
N GLN A 302 -3.51 3.68 -6.97
CA GLN A 302 -4.76 3.31 -7.66
C GLN A 302 -5.66 2.42 -6.78
N THR A 303 -5.06 1.51 -6.02
CA THR A 303 -5.80 0.67 -5.07
C THR A 303 -6.42 1.52 -3.95
N THR A 304 -5.72 2.53 -3.43
CA THR A 304 -6.27 3.48 -2.46
C THR A 304 -7.46 4.28 -3.01
N VAL A 305 -7.40 4.78 -4.26
CA VAL A 305 -8.57 5.41 -4.90
C VAL A 305 -9.76 4.45 -4.98
N ASN A 306 -9.51 3.18 -5.33
CA ASN A 306 -10.56 2.15 -5.37
C ASN A 306 -11.11 1.80 -3.99
N VAL A 307 -10.28 1.80 -2.93
CA VAL A 307 -10.70 1.65 -1.53
C VAL A 307 -11.65 2.80 -1.13
N ILE A 308 -11.28 4.06 -1.41
CA ILE A 308 -12.12 5.23 -1.11
C ILE A 308 -13.48 5.12 -1.82
N ARG A 309 -13.50 4.70 -3.10
CA ARG A 309 -14.73 4.46 -3.87
C ARG A 309 -15.60 3.36 -3.27
N ALA A 310 -15.01 2.23 -2.89
CA ALA A 310 -15.72 1.10 -2.31
C ALA A 310 -16.33 1.41 -0.94
N VAL A 311 -15.64 2.22 -0.13
CA VAL A 311 -16.13 2.71 1.17
C VAL A 311 -17.20 3.79 1.00
N LYS A 312 -17.03 4.74 0.07
CA LYS A 312 -18.02 5.78 -0.29
C LYS A 312 -19.43 5.22 -0.53
N ASP A 313 -19.55 4.04 -1.15
CA ASP A 313 -20.84 3.39 -1.39
C ASP A 313 -21.51 2.81 -0.12
N GLN A 314 -20.78 2.67 0.99
CA GLN A 314 -21.32 2.29 2.31
C GLN A 314 -21.69 3.52 3.17
N ILE A 315 -21.10 4.69 2.90
CA ILE A 315 -21.33 5.92 3.66
C ILE A 315 -22.78 6.40 3.47
N HIS A 316 -23.44 6.73 4.58
CA HIS A 316 -24.83 7.16 4.61
C HIS A 316 -25.07 8.20 5.71
N VAL A 317 -26.09 9.05 5.54
CA VAL A 317 -26.49 10.03 6.55
C VAL A 317 -26.75 9.31 7.87
N GLY A 318 -26.01 9.70 8.91
CA GLY A 318 -26.08 9.12 10.25
C GLY A 318 -24.93 8.20 10.64
N VAL A 319 -24.02 7.85 9.72
CA VAL A 319 -22.73 7.21 10.06
C VAL A 319 -21.79 8.20 10.75
N ARG A 320 -20.84 7.73 11.56
CA ARG A 320 -19.81 8.52 12.23
C ARG A 320 -18.45 8.47 11.52
N GLU A 321 -17.60 9.44 11.82
CA GLU A 321 -16.20 9.47 11.35
C GLU A 321 -15.46 8.17 11.72
N SER A 322 -15.57 7.69 12.96
CA SER A 322 -14.93 6.44 13.41
C SER A 322 -15.51 5.17 12.75
N GLU A 323 -16.80 5.15 12.43
CA GLU A 323 -17.42 4.05 11.70
C GLU A 323 -16.90 3.97 10.26
N VAL A 324 -16.63 5.12 9.61
CA VAL A 324 -15.99 5.16 8.28
C VAL A 324 -14.50 4.83 8.37
N GLN A 325 -13.78 5.21 9.42
CA GLN A 325 -12.40 4.76 9.66
C GLN A 325 -12.30 3.23 9.81
N ALA A 326 -13.30 2.59 10.44
CA ALA A 326 -13.40 1.14 10.47
C ALA A 326 -13.65 0.55 9.07
N MET A 327 -14.58 1.13 8.29
CA MET A 327 -14.83 0.71 6.89
C MET A 327 -13.58 0.81 6.00
N MET A 328 -12.79 1.88 6.15
CA MET A 328 -11.49 2.03 5.48
C MET A 328 -10.51 0.92 5.89
N THR A 329 -10.46 0.60 7.18
CA THR A 329 -9.59 -0.45 7.73
C THR A 329 -9.95 -1.83 7.15
N ASP A 330 -11.23 -2.18 7.11
CA ASP A 330 -11.73 -3.43 6.52
C ASP A 330 -11.44 -3.52 5.01
N ALA A 331 -11.63 -2.41 4.28
CA ALA A 331 -11.43 -2.35 2.83
C ALA A 331 -9.94 -2.47 2.44
N PHE A 332 -9.03 -1.86 3.20
CA PHE A 332 -7.59 -2.07 2.99
C PHE A 332 -7.16 -3.50 3.31
N GLN A 333 -7.64 -4.10 4.42
CA GLN A 333 -7.32 -5.50 4.74
C GLN A 333 -7.79 -6.46 3.64
N GLU A 334 -8.98 -6.25 3.09
CA GLU A 334 -9.53 -7.05 1.98
C GLU A 334 -8.76 -6.82 0.66
N SER A 335 -8.16 -5.64 0.45
CA SER A 335 -7.32 -5.35 -0.72
C SER A 335 -5.96 -6.07 -0.71
N GLY A 336 -5.47 -6.50 0.46
CA GLY A 336 -4.15 -7.10 0.66
C GLY A 336 -3.02 -6.10 0.94
N LEU A 337 -3.30 -4.78 0.94
CA LEU A 337 -2.33 -3.75 1.30
C LEU A 337 -2.03 -3.71 2.81
N SER A 338 -0.81 -3.30 3.16
CA SER A 338 -0.42 -3.08 4.55
C SER A 338 -0.87 -1.70 4.99
N TYR A 339 -1.82 -1.63 5.92
CA TYR A 339 -2.44 -0.39 6.39
C TYR A 339 -2.36 -0.26 7.91
N GLU A 340 -2.17 0.96 8.40
CA GLU A 340 -2.11 1.28 9.82
C GLU A 340 -3.53 1.58 10.35
N ALA A 341 -4.02 0.76 11.29
CA ALA A 341 -5.39 0.86 11.78
C ALA A 341 -5.65 2.23 12.45
N GLY A 342 -6.63 2.97 11.95
CA GLY A 342 -6.91 4.36 12.36
C GLY A 342 -6.12 5.43 11.59
N GLY A 343 -5.25 5.05 10.64
CA GLY A 343 -4.46 5.99 9.84
C GLY A 343 -5.23 6.81 8.81
N SER A 344 -6.48 6.44 8.47
CA SER A 344 -7.35 7.25 7.64
C SER A 344 -7.91 8.45 8.42
N LEU A 345 -7.62 9.64 7.95
CA LEU A 345 -8.24 10.88 8.39
C LEU A 345 -9.63 11.02 7.73
N VAL A 346 -10.69 10.93 8.53
CA VAL A 346 -12.08 11.11 8.07
C VAL A 346 -12.69 12.30 8.79
N LEU A 347 -13.13 13.31 8.04
CA LEU A 347 -13.64 14.57 8.58
C LEU A 347 -14.95 14.97 7.88
N PHE A 348 -15.99 15.31 8.66
CA PHE A 348 -17.28 15.73 8.12
C PHE A 348 -17.54 17.24 8.28
N GLY A 349 -17.91 17.90 7.17
CA GLY A 349 -18.33 19.30 7.16
C GLY A 349 -17.30 20.26 7.78
N LYS A 350 -17.67 20.88 8.90
CA LYS A 350 -16.82 21.85 9.64
C LYS A 350 -15.55 21.25 10.25
N ASP A 351 -15.51 19.93 10.46
CA ASP A 351 -14.34 19.30 11.08
C ASP A 351 -13.19 19.17 10.07
N ALA A 352 -13.52 19.16 8.76
CA ALA A 352 -12.56 19.29 7.67
C ALA A 352 -11.91 20.68 7.57
N ALA A 353 -12.39 21.68 8.32
CA ALA A 353 -11.86 23.05 8.30
C ALA A 353 -10.48 23.20 8.96
N LEU A 354 -9.89 22.12 9.47
CA LEU A 354 -8.52 22.05 9.95
C LEU A 354 -7.75 21.02 9.09
N PRO A 355 -6.62 21.37 8.45
CA PRO A 355 -5.92 20.47 7.51
C PRO A 355 -5.55 19.10 8.08
N HIS A 356 -5.24 19.08 9.39
CA HIS A 356 -4.94 17.88 10.19
C HIS A 356 -5.92 17.79 11.39
N GLY A 357 -7.21 18.05 11.17
CA GLY A 357 -8.23 17.93 12.23
C GLY A 357 -8.25 16.53 12.84
N SER A 358 -8.51 16.40 14.14
CA SER A 358 -8.49 15.08 14.81
C SER A 358 -9.81 14.29 14.69
N GLY A 359 -10.79 14.82 13.95
CA GLY A 359 -12.19 14.44 14.04
C GLY A 359 -12.82 14.85 15.39
N ASN A 360 -14.15 14.77 15.48
CA ASN A 360 -14.87 14.83 16.77
C ASN A 360 -15.78 13.61 16.97
N ASP A 361 -15.57 12.55 16.18
CA ASP A 361 -16.53 11.47 15.98
C ASP A 361 -17.88 12.03 15.49
N THR A 362 -17.82 13.03 14.61
CA THR A 362 -18.99 13.74 14.10
C THR A 362 -19.89 12.77 13.32
N LYS A 363 -21.20 12.94 13.50
CA LYS A 363 -22.22 12.17 12.79
C LYS A 363 -22.57 12.87 11.49
N LEU A 364 -22.51 12.15 10.36
CA LEU A 364 -22.73 12.72 9.03
C LEU A 364 -24.18 13.20 8.85
N GLU A 365 -24.38 14.50 8.70
CA GLU A 365 -25.69 15.09 8.42
C GLU A 365 -25.88 15.45 6.95
N LYS A 366 -27.12 15.78 6.56
CA LYS A 366 -27.42 16.27 5.20
C LYS A 366 -26.78 17.65 5.01
N GLY A 367 -26.14 17.87 3.86
CA GLY A 367 -25.47 19.14 3.55
C GLY A 367 -24.03 19.24 4.06
N MET A 368 -23.51 18.20 4.71
CA MET A 368 -22.07 18.05 4.96
C MET A 368 -21.38 17.36 3.78
N MET A 369 -20.19 17.82 3.42
CA MET A 369 -19.24 17.05 2.60
C MET A 369 -18.44 16.10 3.51
N VAL A 370 -17.95 15.02 2.91
CA VAL A 370 -17.03 14.05 3.52
C VAL A 370 -15.64 14.30 2.95
N LEU A 371 -14.66 14.54 3.81
CA LEU A 371 -13.24 14.46 3.46
C LEU A 371 -12.71 13.12 3.98
N ILE A 372 -12.09 12.33 3.11
CA ILE A 372 -11.26 11.18 3.46
C ILE A 372 -9.86 11.46 2.93
N ASP A 373 -8.88 11.39 3.81
CA ASP A 373 -7.46 11.46 3.52
C ASP A 373 -6.82 10.20 4.11
N THR A 374 -6.03 9.49 3.31
CA THR A 374 -5.67 8.10 3.60
C THR A 374 -4.56 7.56 2.71
N GLY A 375 -3.77 6.67 3.28
CA GLY A 375 -2.65 6.02 2.62
C GLY A 375 -2.46 4.59 3.13
N ALA A 376 -1.94 3.73 2.27
CA ALA A 376 -1.54 2.35 2.60
C ALA A 376 -0.21 1.99 1.93
N ARG A 377 0.38 0.86 2.34
CA ARG A 377 1.71 0.41 1.92
C ARG A 377 1.69 -0.86 1.07
N LEU A 378 2.49 -0.84 0.00
CA LEU A 378 2.86 -2.01 -0.80
C LEU A 378 4.39 -2.16 -0.78
N HIS A 379 4.89 -3.32 -0.36
CA HIS A 379 6.33 -3.66 -0.22
C HIS A 379 7.22 -2.71 0.62
N GLY A 380 6.64 -1.65 1.19
CA GLY A 380 7.28 -0.62 1.99
C GLY A 380 6.92 0.81 1.56
N TYR A 381 6.50 1.00 0.30
CA TYR A 381 6.17 2.29 -0.29
C TYR A 381 4.71 2.68 -0.04
N LEU A 382 4.43 3.97 0.10
CA LEU A 382 3.09 4.49 0.44
C LEU A 382 2.30 4.99 -0.78
N SER A 383 0.99 4.98 -0.62
CA SER A 383 0.08 5.96 -1.26
C SER A 383 -0.26 7.06 -0.24
N ASP A 384 -0.62 8.24 -0.73
CA ASP A 384 -1.31 9.31 0.02
C ASP A 384 -2.37 9.91 -0.92
N ILE A 385 -3.64 9.89 -0.51
CA ILE A 385 -4.79 10.28 -1.34
C ILE A 385 -5.90 10.93 -0.50
N THR A 386 -5.99 12.25 -0.53
CA THR A 386 -7.20 12.98 -0.12
C THR A 386 -8.28 13.06 -1.21
N ARG A 387 -9.53 12.84 -0.80
CA ARG A 387 -10.76 13.05 -1.56
C ARG A 387 -11.82 13.74 -0.71
N THR A 388 -12.36 14.86 -1.19
CA THR A 388 -13.51 15.54 -0.58
C THR A 388 -14.74 15.43 -1.49
N PHE A 389 -15.86 14.89 -1.01
CA PHE A 389 -17.05 14.58 -1.83
C PHE A 389 -18.39 14.64 -1.09
N TRP A 390 -19.47 14.71 -1.86
CA TRP A 390 -20.87 14.55 -1.47
C TRP A 390 -21.31 13.08 -1.59
N ILE A 391 -22.12 12.59 -0.65
CA ILE A 391 -22.70 11.24 -0.75
C ILE A 391 -23.91 11.21 -1.69
N ARG A 392 -23.94 10.25 -2.64
CA ARG A 392 -24.88 10.21 -3.79
C ARG A 392 -26.37 9.97 -3.45
N ARG A 393 -26.76 10.09 -2.17
CA ARG A 393 -28.14 10.01 -1.67
C ARG A 393 -28.68 11.34 -1.10
N GLY A 394 -27.96 12.45 -1.26
CA GLY A 394 -28.45 13.82 -1.06
C GLY A 394 -27.32 14.85 -1.12
N PRO A 395 -27.58 16.12 -1.53
CA PRO A 395 -28.88 16.79 -1.63
C PRO A 395 -29.46 16.87 -3.06
N SER A 396 -30.76 17.18 -3.14
CA SER A 396 -31.45 17.51 -4.40
C SER A 396 -31.49 19.02 -4.61
N LYS A 397 -30.81 19.54 -5.65
CA LYS A 397 -30.82 20.97 -6.04
C LYS A 397 -30.29 21.98 -4.99
N GLU A 398 -29.89 21.50 -3.82
CA GLU A 398 -29.43 22.27 -2.66
C GLU A 398 -27.98 21.88 -2.29
N MET A 399 -27.18 21.43 -3.26
CA MET A 399 -25.72 21.36 -3.11
C MET A 399 -25.21 22.80 -3.05
N ASN A 400 -24.67 23.23 -1.91
CA ASN A 400 -24.30 24.63 -1.69
C ASN A 400 -23.38 25.15 -2.81
N ASP A 401 -23.83 26.17 -3.54
CA ASP A 401 -23.10 26.79 -4.65
C ASP A 401 -21.71 27.28 -4.21
N GLU A 402 -21.56 27.72 -2.96
CA GLU A 402 -20.26 28.10 -2.39
C GLU A 402 -19.32 26.89 -2.29
N LEU A 403 -19.77 25.77 -1.72
CA LEU A 403 -18.94 24.58 -1.55
C LEU A 403 -18.58 23.94 -2.90
N ASN A 404 -19.50 23.95 -3.87
CA ASN A 404 -19.19 23.53 -5.23
C ASN A 404 -18.17 24.48 -5.89
N LYS A 405 -18.31 25.81 -5.72
CA LYS A 405 -17.31 26.78 -6.21
C LYS A 405 -15.92 26.54 -5.59
N VAL A 406 -15.85 26.31 -4.28
CA VAL A 406 -14.60 26.01 -3.57
C VAL A 406 -14.00 24.70 -4.08
N TRP A 407 -14.81 23.66 -4.29
CA TRP A 407 -14.36 22.37 -4.83
C TRP A 407 -13.76 22.51 -6.24
N GLU A 408 -14.45 23.20 -7.16
CA GLU A 408 -13.92 23.48 -8.50
C GLU A 408 -12.70 24.41 -8.46
N THR A 409 -12.59 25.31 -7.46
CA THR A 409 -11.39 26.14 -7.24
C THR A 409 -10.19 25.29 -6.83
N VAL A 410 -10.37 24.34 -5.90
CA VAL A 410 -9.33 23.40 -5.47
C VAL A 410 -8.89 22.52 -6.64
N LYS A 411 -9.84 21.95 -7.39
CA LYS A 411 -9.55 21.17 -8.61
C LYS A 411 -8.81 21.98 -9.68
N SER A 412 -9.22 23.23 -9.91
CA SER A 412 -8.54 24.14 -10.84
C SER A 412 -7.11 24.46 -10.41
N ALA A 413 -6.85 24.59 -9.11
CA ALA A 413 -5.50 24.75 -8.57
C ALA A 413 -4.65 23.48 -8.70
N GLN A 414 -5.23 22.30 -8.49
CA GLN A 414 -4.56 21.01 -8.69
C GLN A 414 -4.13 20.85 -10.16
N ILE A 415 -5.00 21.22 -11.11
CA ILE A 415 -4.72 21.21 -12.55
C ILE A 415 -3.64 22.25 -12.91
N ALA A 416 -3.72 23.48 -12.41
CA ALA A 416 -2.71 24.51 -12.68
C ALA A 416 -1.32 24.14 -12.14
N ALA A 417 -1.25 23.39 -11.04
CA ALA A 417 -0.01 22.77 -10.58
C ALA A 417 0.51 21.73 -11.58
N LEU A 418 -0.33 20.79 -12.03
CA LEU A 418 0.08 19.78 -13.02
C LEU A 418 0.62 20.40 -14.31
N GLU A 419 -0.04 21.43 -14.84
CA GLU A 419 0.40 22.14 -16.07
C GLU A 419 1.78 22.82 -15.92
N ALA A 420 2.19 23.13 -14.68
CA ALA A 420 3.50 23.67 -14.36
C ALA A 420 4.61 22.61 -14.19
N ILE A 421 4.27 21.30 -14.09
CA ILE A 421 5.24 20.22 -13.89
C ILE A 421 5.98 19.89 -15.19
N LYS A 422 7.25 20.29 -15.27
CA LYS A 422 8.21 19.93 -16.33
C LYS A 422 9.61 19.76 -15.73
N PRO A 423 10.47 18.87 -16.27
CA PRO A 423 11.86 18.78 -15.86
C PRO A 423 12.59 20.13 -15.89
N GLY A 424 13.46 20.38 -14.91
CA GLY A 424 14.20 21.62 -14.74
C GLY A 424 13.44 22.78 -14.05
N VAL A 425 12.12 22.67 -13.87
CA VAL A 425 11.32 23.68 -13.13
C VAL A 425 11.57 23.58 -11.62
N ALA A 426 11.72 24.70 -10.93
CA ALA A 426 11.90 24.73 -9.47
C ALA A 426 10.60 24.37 -8.73
N CYS A 427 10.70 23.61 -7.64
CA CYS A 427 9.55 23.08 -6.87
C CYS A 427 8.53 24.17 -6.48
N SER A 428 9.00 25.34 -6.05
CA SER A 428 8.15 26.47 -5.69
C SER A 428 7.32 27.04 -6.84
N THR A 429 7.66 26.80 -8.11
CA THR A 429 6.90 27.28 -9.28
C THR A 429 5.52 26.62 -9.33
N ILE A 430 5.46 25.35 -8.94
CA ILE A 430 4.26 24.51 -8.97
C ILE A 430 3.32 24.93 -7.83
N ASP A 431 3.89 25.11 -6.63
CA ASP A 431 3.22 25.71 -5.46
C ASP A 431 2.62 27.10 -5.79
N LYS A 432 3.40 27.96 -6.45
CA LYS A 432 2.95 29.29 -6.90
C LYS A 432 1.79 29.20 -7.90
N ALA A 433 1.76 28.19 -8.79
CA ALA A 433 0.68 28.01 -9.76
C ALA A 433 -0.67 27.68 -9.09
N ALA A 434 -0.69 26.73 -8.14
CA ALA A 434 -1.89 26.43 -7.36
C ALA A 434 -2.34 27.62 -6.48
N ARG A 435 -1.38 28.28 -5.79
CA ARG A 435 -1.67 29.46 -4.97
C ARG A 435 -2.25 30.61 -5.77
N TRP A 436 -1.83 30.81 -7.03
CA TRP A 436 -2.37 31.83 -7.90
C TRP A 436 -3.86 31.64 -8.14
N VAL A 437 -4.29 30.43 -8.57
CA VAL A 437 -5.70 30.11 -8.81
C VAL A 437 -6.56 30.31 -7.56
N ILE A 438 -6.10 29.84 -6.40
CA ILE A 438 -6.82 29.99 -5.12
C ILE A 438 -6.89 31.46 -4.69
N SER A 439 -5.85 32.25 -4.95
CA SER A 439 -5.80 33.67 -4.60
C SER A 439 -6.73 34.52 -5.46
N GLU A 440 -6.75 34.30 -6.77
CA GLU A 440 -7.64 35.01 -7.72
C GLU A 440 -9.12 34.74 -7.44
N GLN A 441 -9.47 33.59 -6.84
CA GLN A 441 -10.84 33.29 -6.40
C GLN A 441 -11.20 33.89 -5.03
N GLY A 442 -10.26 34.59 -4.37
CA GLY A 442 -10.44 35.24 -3.07
C GLY A 442 -10.04 34.39 -1.85
N TYR A 443 -9.56 33.17 -2.06
CA TYR A 443 -9.27 32.19 -0.99
C TYR A 443 -7.79 32.06 -0.64
N GLY A 444 -6.91 32.95 -1.14
CA GLY A 444 -5.45 32.84 -0.95
C GLY A 444 -4.99 32.68 0.50
N ALA A 445 -5.61 33.40 1.43
CA ALA A 445 -5.35 33.30 2.88
C ALA A 445 -5.95 32.05 3.56
N LYS A 446 -6.56 31.13 2.79
CA LYS A 446 -7.21 29.90 3.25
C LYS A 446 -6.51 28.63 2.75
N PHE A 447 -5.46 28.75 1.94
CA PHE A 447 -4.55 27.65 1.59
C PHE A 447 -3.26 27.79 2.40
N THR A 448 -3.27 27.16 3.58
CA THR A 448 -2.37 27.49 4.71
C THR A 448 -1.10 26.64 4.79
N HIS A 449 -1.04 25.52 4.08
CA HIS A 449 0.11 24.61 4.04
C HIS A 449 0.76 24.62 2.65
N ARG A 450 1.79 23.79 2.44
CA ARG A 450 2.53 23.61 1.16
C ARG A 450 1.63 22.99 0.07
N LEU A 451 2.06 22.92 -1.18
CA LEU A 451 1.30 22.20 -2.22
C LEU A 451 1.51 20.68 -2.22
N GLY A 452 2.60 20.21 -1.60
CA GLY A 452 2.87 18.79 -1.49
C GLY A 452 4.30 18.48 -1.05
N HIS A 453 4.60 17.19 -1.07
CA HIS A 453 5.83 16.59 -0.56
C HIS A 453 6.21 15.37 -1.40
N GLY A 454 7.48 15.01 -1.37
CA GLY A 454 7.93 13.75 -1.94
C GLY A 454 7.23 12.59 -1.26
N LEU A 455 6.87 11.57 -2.05
CA LEU A 455 6.24 10.35 -1.59
C LEU A 455 7.07 9.16 -2.04
N GLY A 456 7.28 8.20 -1.14
CA GLY A 456 8.11 7.02 -1.42
C GLY A 456 7.98 5.98 -0.33
N MET A 457 9.05 5.78 0.44
CA MET A 457 9.06 4.87 1.60
C MET A 457 8.64 5.58 2.90
N GLU A 458 8.65 6.92 2.88
CA GLU A 458 7.99 7.79 3.84
C GLU A 458 6.81 8.49 3.18
N GLY A 459 5.79 8.85 3.96
CA GLY A 459 4.71 9.74 3.50
C GLY A 459 5.29 11.12 3.17
N HIS A 460 6.19 11.60 4.03
CA HIS A 460 6.89 12.88 3.89
C HIS A 460 8.38 12.68 3.58
N GLU A 461 8.74 12.71 2.31
CA GLU A 461 10.13 12.79 1.84
C GLU A 461 10.32 13.98 0.87
N GLU A 462 11.52 14.13 0.30
CA GLU A 462 11.82 15.17 -0.68
C GLU A 462 11.40 14.73 -2.10
N PRO A 463 11.02 15.66 -3.01
CA PRO A 463 11.08 17.11 -2.89
C PRO A 463 9.87 17.76 -2.18
N TYR A 464 10.07 18.79 -1.35
CA TYR A 464 8.97 19.60 -0.80
C TYR A 464 8.49 20.71 -1.76
N LEU A 465 7.22 20.63 -2.17
CA LEU A 465 6.56 21.59 -3.07
C LEU A 465 6.01 22.77 -2.27
N ASN A 466 6.88 23.71 -1.90
CA ASN A 466 6.53 24.92 -1.15
C ASN A 466 7.08 26.19 -1.80
N ILE A 467 6.46 27.35 -1.53
CA ILE A 467 6.79 28.66 -2.13
C ILE A 467 8.27 29.09 -1.96
N GLY A 468 8.95 28.60 -0.93
CA GLY A 468 10.35 28.89 -0.62
C GLY A 468 11.36 27.98 -1.34
N ASN A 469 10.95 26.81 -1.84
CA ASN A 469 11.86 25.86 -2.50
C ASN A 469 12.19 26.30 -3.94
N ASN A 470 13.17 27.20 -4.05
CA ASN A 470 13.67 27.71 -5.33
C ASN A 470 14.95 26.98 -5.79
N GLU A 471 15.53 26.12 -4.96
CA GLU A 471 16.80 25.43 -5.21
C GLU A 471 16.61 24.04 -5.80
N THR A 472 15.64 23.26 -5.29
CA THR A 472 15.33 21.93 -5.85
C THR A 472 14.56 22.08 -7.15
N THR A 473 15.16 21.59 -8.24
CA THR A 473 14.56 21.53 -9.59
C THR A 473 14.08 20.13 -9.90
N LEU A 474 12.93 20.04 -10.58
CA LEU A 474 12.32 18.77 -10.94
C LEU A 474 13.17 17.95 -11.90
N LYS A 475 13.17 16.63 -11.71
CA LYS A 475 13.85 15.65 -12.54
C LYS A 475 12.93 14.46 -12.79
N PRO A 476 13.04 13.77 -13.94
CA PRO A 476 12.32 12.53 -14.19
C PRO A 476 12.52 11.51 -13.07
N GLY A 477 11.48 10.73 -12.77
CA GLY A 477 11.48 9.79 -11.65
C GLY A 477 11.15 10.40 -10.29
N MET A 478 11.08 11.74 -10.15
CA MET A 478 10.54 12.34 -8.91
C MET A 478 9.07 12.02 -8.73
N VAL A 479 8.69 11.61 -7.52
CA VAL A 479 7.29 11.34 -7.14
C VAL A 479 6.92 12.17 -5.92
N PHE A 480 5.77 12.85 -5.96
CA PHE A 480 5.26 13.72 -4.91
C PHE A 480 3.73 13.85 -4.92
N THR A 481 3.15 14.33 -3.82
CA THR A 481 1.72 14.70 -3.72
C THR A 481 1.44 16.06 -4.36
N ASN A 482 0.21 16.24 -4.85
CA ASN A 482 -0.32 17.51 -5.33
C ASN A 482 -1.66 17.75 -4.61
N GLU A 483 -1.59 18.37 -3.43
CA GLU A 483 -2.59 18.39 -2.34
C GLU A 483 -3.21 19.78 -2.04
N PRO A 484 -3.58 20.63 -3.03
CA PRO A 484 -4.13 21.95 -2.73
C PRO A 484 -5.41 21.85 -1.90
N GLY A 485 -5.58 22.77 -0.95
CA GLY A 485 -6.74 22.80 -0.08
C GLY A 485 -7.15 24.19 0.37
N ILE A 486 -8.44 24.38 0.59
CA ILE A 486 -9.06 25.61 1.10
C ILE A 486 -9.74 25.29 2.43
N TYR A 487 -9.35 25.97 3.50
CA TYR A 487 -9.82 25.72 4.87
C TYR A 487 -10.43 26.99 5.47
N VAL A 488 -11.73 26.96 5.74
CA VAL A 488 -12.48 28.05 6.36
C VAL A 488 -12.87 27.61 7.77
N GLU A 489 -11.97 27.88 8.73
CA GLU A 489 -12.09 27.53 10.15
C GLU A 489 -13.51 27.69 10.70
N GLY A 490 -14.02 26.62 11.33
CA GLY A 490 -15.37 26.56 11.90
C GLY A 490 -16.51 26.37 10.88
N SER A 491 -16.23 26.33 9.57
CA SER A 491 -17.25 26.20 8.52
C SER A 491 -17.05 24.98 7.62
N TYR A 492 -15.92 24.88 6.92
CA TYR A 492 -15.61 23.77 6.01
C TYR A 492 -14.12 23.71 5.66
N GLY A 493 -13.67 22.57 5.15
CA GLY A 493 -12.44 22.49 4.37
C GLY A 493 -12.59 21.51 3.21
N ILE A 494 -11.87 21.79 2.11
CA ILE A 494 -11.86 20.96 0.91
C ILE A 494 -10.39 20.81 0.48
N ARG A 495 -9.93 19.56 0.36
CA ARG A 495 -8.63 19.17 -0.23
C ARG A 495 -8.88 18.11 -1.29
N LEU A 496 -8.10 18.15 -2.37
CA LEU A 496 -8.00 17.10 -3.38
C LEU A 496 -6.53 16.82 -3.59
N GLU A 497 -6.17 15.54 -3.64
CA GLU A 497 -4.78 15.14 -3.64
C GLU A 497 -4.55 13.91 -4.50
N ASP A 498 -3.50 13.97 -5.31
CA ASP A 498 -3.11 12.89 -6.18
C ASP A 498 -1.59 12.76 -6.22
N VAL A 499 -1.10 11.52 -6.34
CA VAL A 499 0.33 11.21 -6.44
C VAL A 499 0.78 11.42 -7.88
N VAL A 500 1.82 12.23 -8.07
CA VAL A 500 2.31 12.65 -9.38
C VAL A 500 3.77 12.24 -9.57
N LEU A 501 4.06 11.61 -10.71
CA LEU A 501 5.39 11.30 -11.20
C LEU A 501 5.83 12.37 -12.22
N VAL A 502 7.07 12.85 -12.13
CA VAL A 502 7.73 13.63 -13.18
C VAL A 502 8.27 12.70 -14.25
N THR A 503 7.94 12.97 -15.51
CA THR A 503 8.43 12.22 -16.68
C THR A 503 9.42 13.06 -17.51
N GLU A 504 10.09 12.45 -18.48
CA GLU A 504 11.04 13.12 -19.40
C GLU A 504 10.47 14.35 -20.12
N THR A 505 9.14 14.47 -20.23
CA THR A 505 8.46 15.55 -20.98
C THR A 505 7.37 16.29 -20.21
N GLY A 506 7.08 15.90 -18.96
CA GLY A 506 5.97 16.43 -18.17
C GLY A 506 5.71 15.61 -16.92
N TYR A 507 4.51 15.04 -16.80
CA TYR A 507 4.07 14.27 -15.63
C TYR A 507 3.22 13.05 -15.99
N GLU A 508 3.00 12.17 -15.01
CA GLU A 508 2.02 11.09 -14.97
C GLU A 508 1.29 11.13 -13.61
N ILE A 509 -0.02 10.89 -13.58
CA ILE A 509 -0.80 10.78 -12.34
C ILE A 509 -0.79 9.30 -11.91
N LEU A 510 -0.03 8.96 -10.87
CA LEU A 510 0.13 7.57 -10.43
C LEU A 510 -1.14 6.99 -9.81
N SER A 511 -1.99 7.83 -9.20
CA SER A 511 -3.34 7.47 -8.72
C SER A 511 -4.35 7.18 -9.84
N GLY A 512 -3.96 7.32 -11.11
CA GLY A 512 -4.82 7.12 -12.27
C GLY A 512 -5.52 8.40 -12.70
N ASN A 513 -6.73 8.65 -12.17
CA ASN A 513 -7.53 9.83 -12.49
C ASN A 513 -7.69 10.74 -11.27
N LEU A 514 -7.63 12.06 -11.50
CA LEU A 514 -8.10 13.06 -10.54
C LEU A 514 -9.60 12.86 -10.26
N ALA A 515 -10.07 13.34 -9.10
CA ALA A 515 -11.49 13.32 -8.75
C ALA A 515 -12.37 13.91 -9.87
N GLU A 516 -13.33 13.14 -10.39
CA GLU A 516 -14.10 13.52 -11.58
C GLU A 516 -15.08 14.65 -11.28
N SER A 517 -15.75 14.59 -10.12
CA SER A 517 -16.67 15.63 -9.64
C SER A 517 -16.75 15.64 -8.12
N SER A 518 -17.37 16.67 -7.54
CA SER A 518 -17.70 16.69 -6.11
C SER A 518 -18.62 15.53 -5.65
N THR A 519 -19.12 14.68 -6.56
CA THR A 519 -19.89 13.46 -6.25
C THR A 519 -19.17 12.15 -6.59
N GLU A 520 -18.01 12.20 -7.27
CA GLU A 520 -17.28 11.03 -7.73
C GLU A 520 -15.76 11.23 -7.55
N PRO A 521 -15.17 10.66 -6.49
CA PRO A 521 -13.74 10.76 -6.18
C PRO A 521 -12.89 9.90 -7.13
#